data_AF-A0A2H0BZN4-F1
#
_entry.id   AF-A0A2H0BZN4-F1
#
_cell.length_a   1.000
_cell.length_b   1.000
_cell.length_c   1.000
_cell.angle_alpha   90.00
_cell.angle_beta   90.00
_cell.angle_gamma   90.00
#
_symmetry.space_group_name_H-M   'P 1'
#
loop_
_entity.id
_entity.type
_entity.pdbx_description
1 polymer ?
#
loop_
_entity_poly.entity_id
_entity_poly.type
_entity_poly.pdbx_seq_one_letter_code
_entity_poly.pdbx_strand_id
1 'polypeptide(L)' 'PAGLISALEKIASDPHTLRTATSSTAHLFIVNPFKKKSFSSWLLTLFSTHPAIEERIKILREM' A
#
# COMPACT_ATOMS: atom_id res chain seq x y z
N PRO A 1 -11.40 -12.13 -9.49
CA PRO A 1 -10.97 -11.69 -8.14
C PRO A 1 -9.61 -12.27 -7.69
N ALA A 2 -9.37 -13.59 -7.86
CA ALA A 2 -8.19 -14.27 -7.30
C ALA A 2 -6.82 -13.79 -7.82
N GLY A 3 -6.68 -13.51 -9.13
CA GLY A 3 -5.41 -13.07 -9.71
C GLY A 3 -4.92 -11.73 -9.16
N LEU A 4 -5.84 -10.80 -8.87
CA LEU A 4 -5.53 -9.50 -8.29
C LEU A 4 -5.11 -9.64 -6.82
N ILE A 5 -5.80 -10.48 -6.04
CA ILE A 5 -5.42 -10.79 -4.66
C ILE A 5 -3.99 -11.35 -4.61
N SER A 6 -3.68 -12.36 -5.45
CA SER A 6 -2.35 -12.95 -5.51
C SER A 6 -1.26 -11.94 -5.90
N ALA A 7 -1.56 -11.02 -6.83
CA ALA A 7 -0.64 -9.95 -7.19
C ALA A 7 -0.38 -8.99 -6.01
N LEU A 8 -1.41 -8.58 -5.29
CA LEU A 8 -1.28 -7.70 -4.13
C LEU A 8 -0.51 -8.36 -2.97
N GLU A 9 -0.72 -9.66 -2.72
CA GLU A 9 0.03 -10.42 -1.72
C GLU A 9 1.53 -10.50 -2.05
N LYS A 10 1.87 -10.71 -3.34
CA LYS A 10 3.26 -10.68 -3.81
C LYS A 10 3.90 -9.30 -3.62
N ILE A 11 3.17 -8.22 -3.90
CA ILE A 11 3.66 -6.85 -3.70
C ILE A 11 3.84 -6.54 -2.20
N ALA A 12 2.93 -6.98 -1.35
CA ALA A 12 3.04 -6.76 0.10
C ALA A 12 4.25 -7.48 0.72
N SER A 13 4.54 -8.70 0.24
CA SER A 13 5.66 -9.54 0.69
C SER A 13 7.01 -9.17 0.07
N ASP A 14 7.05 -8.26 -0.92
CA ASP A 14 8.29 -7.82 -1.55
C ASP A 14 9.20 -7.07 -0.53
N PRO A 15 10.43 -7.56 -0.28
CA PRO A 15 11.39 -6.91 0.60
C PRO A 15 12.05 -5.67 -0.04
N HIS A 16 11.91 -5.46 -1.36
CA HIS A 16 12.53 -4.33 -2.03
C HIS A 16 11.84 -3.01 -1.68
N THR A 17 12.58 -2.13 -1.00
CA THR A 17 12.17 -0.74 -0.81
C THR A 17 12.40 0.03 -2.09
N LEU A 18 11.41 0.83 -2.49
CA LEU A 18 11.51 1.70 -3.67
C LEU A 18 12.72 2.64 -3.55
N ARG A 19 13.61 2.62 -4.56
CA ARG A 19 14.91 3.32 -4.54
C ARG A 19 14.79 4.84 -4.41
N THR A 20 13.70 5.42 -4.94
CA THR A 20 13.49 6.86 -4.97
C THR A 20 12.02 7.13 -4.67
N ALA A 21 11.72 7.48 -3.43
CA ALA A 21 10.39 7.90 -3.03
C ALA A 21 10.47 9.19 -2.24
N THR A 22 9.84 10.24 -2.77
CA THR A 22 9.70 11.54 -2.11
C THR A 22 8.26 11.68 -1.62
N SER A 23 8.05 12.46 -0.54
CA SER A 23 6.71 12.70 0.02
C SER A 23 5.73 13.21 -1.03
N SER A 24 6.18 14.12 -1.90
CA SER A 24 5.40 14.67 -3.01
C SER A 24 4.97 13.65 -4.06
N THR A 25 5.70 12.54 -4.22
CA THR A 25 5.39 11.49 -5.21
C THR A 25 4.71 10.27 -4.60
N ALA A 26 4.50 10.25 -3.28
CA ALA A 26 3.98 9.08 -2.56
C ALA A 26 2.61 8.62 -3.07
N HIS A 27 1.78 9.56 -3.54
CA HIS A 27 0.45 9.29 -4.09
C HIS A 27 0.45 8.58 -5.45
N LEU A 28 1.59 8.52 -6.14
CA LEU A 28 1.74 7.79 -7.42
C LEU A 28 1.97 6.29 -7.22
N PHE A 29 2.26 5.85 -5.99
CA PHE A 29 2.60 4.47 -5.69
C PHE A 29 1.38 3.69 -5.21
N ILE A 30 1.32 2.42 -5.62
CA ILE A 30 0.26 1.47 -5.21
C ILE A 30 0.36 1.17 -3.71
N VAL A 31 1.58 1.16 -3.17
CA VAL A 31 1.93 0.93 -1.77
C VAL A 31 2.74 2.11 -1.26
N ASN A 32 2.47 2.55 -0.03
CA ASN A 32 3.23 3.65 0.57
C ASN A 32 4.73 3.29 0.63
N PRO A 33 5.60 4.05 -0.06
CA PRO A 33 7.01 3.72 -0.15
C PRO A 33 7.77 3.90 1.18
N PHE A 34 7.20 4.63 2.14
CA PHE A 34 7.79 4.85 3.45
C PHE A 34 7.41 3.70 4.41
N LYS A 35 8.07 2.55 4.26
CA LYS A 35 8.00 1.48 5.26
C LYS A 35 8.79 1.88 6.52
N LYS A 36 8.16 2.50 7.54
CA LYS A 36 8.43 2.27 8.99
C LYS A 36 7.68 3.19 9.97
N LYS A 37 7.15 2.53 11.01
CA LYS A 37 6.85 2.98 12.40
C LYS A 37 5.58 3.81 12.63
N SER A 38 4.50 3.08 12.89
CA SER A 38 3.73 3.12 14.15
C SER A 38 3.73 4.46 14.89
N PHE A 39 2.90 5.41 14.44
CA PHE A 39 2.06 6.31 15.28
C PHE A 39 1.31 7.34 14.40
N SER A 40 1.80 7.62 13.19
CA SER A 40 1.25 8.68 12.32
C SER A 40 0.52 8.18 11.06
N SER A 41 0.36 6.85 10.91
CA SER A 41 -0.13 6.25 9.65
C SER A 41 -1.56 6.66 9.32
N TRP A 42 -2.41 6.90 10.32
CA TRP A 42 -3.81 7.30 10.11
C TRP A 42 -3.96 8.75 9.59
N LEU A 43 -3.07 9.66 10.00
CA LEU A 43 -3.07 11.05 9.52
C LEU A 43 -2.52 11.15 8.08
N LEU A 44 -1.55 10.29 7.73
CA LEU A 44 -1.01 10.19 6.37
C LEU A 44 -1.98 9.52 5.37
N THR A 45 -2.91 8.70 5.86
CA THR A 45 -3.97 8.10 5.02
C THR A 45 -5.08 9.07 4.64
N LEU A 46 -5.26 10.21 5.33
CA LEU A 46 -6.32 11.18 5.01
C LEU A 46 -6.19 11.79 3.60
N PHE A 47 -4.97 11.84 3.05
CA PHE A 47 -4.70 12.30 1.69
C PHE A 47 -4.33 11.16 0.73
N SER A 48 -4.48 9.90 1.16
CA SER A 48 -4.27 8.75 0.28
C SER A 48 -5.51 8.54 -0.58
N THR A 49 -5.36 8.68 -1.89
CA THR A 49 -6.41 8.38 -2.87
C THR A 49 -6.74 6.89 -2.98
N HIS A 50 -5.96 6.04 -2.31
CA HIS A 50 -6.14 4.60 -2.31
C HIS A 50 -6.01 4.02 -0.90
N PRO A 51 -6.85 3.05 -0.53
CA PRO A 51 -6.75 2.37 0.77
C PRO A 51 -5.46 1.55 0.87
N ALA A 52 -5.09 1.15 2.08
CA ALA A 52 -3.91 0.31 2.31
C ALA A 52 -4.04 -1.05 1.59
N ILE A 53 -2.90 -1.69 1.29
CA ILE A 53 -2.90 -2.92 0.49
C ILE A 53 -3.61 -4.09 1.19
N GLU A 54 -3.51 -4.15 2.52
CA GLU A 54 -4.18 -5.14 3.36
C GLU A 54 -5.70 -5.01 3.27
N GLU A 55 -6.19 -3.76 3.29
CA GLU A 55 -7.61 -3.45 3.20
C GLU A 55 -8.16 -3.73 1.80
N ARG A 56 -7.37 -3.49 0.74
CA ARG A 56 -7.72 -3.92 -0.63
C ARG A 56 -7.86 -5.43 -0.73
N ILE A 57 -6.94 -6.20 -0.15
CA ILE A 57 -7.02 -7.66 -0.16
C ILE A 57 -8.28 -8.13 0.58
N LYS A 58 -8.60 -7.52 1.73
CA LYS A 58 -9.81 -7.84 2.49
C LYS A 58 -11.08 -7.63 1.64
N ILE A 59 -11.23 -6.45 1.04
CA ILE A 59 -12.39 -6.13 0.18
C ILE A 59 -12.49 -7.13 -0.97
N LEU A 60 -11.38 -7.43 -1.66
CA LEU A 60 -11.37 -8.34 -2.80
C LEU A 60 -11.70 -9.80 -2.44
N ARG A 61 -11.48 -10.22 -1.18
CA ARG A 61 -11.86 -11.55 -0.68
C ARG A 61 -13.33 -11.62 -0.28
N GLU A 62 -13.93 -10.49 0.07
CA GLU A 62 -15.34 -10.36 0.44
C GLU A 62 -16.26 -10.13 -0.79
N MET A 63 -15.68 -9.88 -1.98
CA MET A 63 -16.37 -9.79 -3.28
C MET A 63 -16.44 -11.12 -4.03
#